data_AF-A0A933NHZ0-F1
#
_entry.id   AF-A0A933NHZ0-F1
#
_cell.length_a   1.000
_cell.length_b   1.000
_cell.length_c   1.000
_cell.angle_alpha   90.00
_cell.angle_beta   90.00
_cell.angle_gamma   90.00
#
_symmetry.space_group_name_H-M   'P 1'
#
loop_
_entity.id
_entity.type
_entity.pdbx_description
1 polymer ?
#
loop_
_entity_poly.entity_id
_entity_poly.type
_entity_poly.pdbx_seq_one_letter_code
_entity_poly.pdbx_strand_id
1 'polypeptide(L)'
;LAPYNRGQAELGRGRFDAAIAAYKTARPLTNRPTVIQQLGMAYFKKEDWQTAAATFREYLEAGGRKEPGLYQHLGVSFYNCQDLGSALEWVQKGLAEFPDDKTLQQLEAKYRREDKTEGKMQQSAGMYFDVKFESVPDQADRRAKIEKALDEAYNQVTRDFSFYPDKTVPVVIYSSGADFSEGSGSPGWAAAIYDGKIRIPVEAANAGEASLKRVCTHEFTHYVVDKLTRSNCPAWIQEGLAQHEEKTDKDWTAATMRRFMGNKNLRGRILSLEQLSAPFARIPDRELVNLAYAESYLVMKHLIDKYGMYKVTQLLGDLAGGSQWGDALAGRVGLDVAEFQKQWLAAQAEEFHLNW
;
A
#
# COMPACT_ATOMS: atom_id res chain seq x y z
N LEU A 1 -0.80 14.04 34.49
CA LEU A 1 -1.73 13.19 33.69
C LEU A 1 -2.41 13.95 32.55
N ALA A 2 -2.76 15.24 32.69
CA ALA A 2 -3.39 16.00 31.60
C ALA A 2 -2.65 15.94 30.24
N PRO A 3 -1.30 16.04 30.17
CA PRO A 3 -0.59 15.89 28.90
C PRO A 3 -0.68 14.49 28.30
N TYR A 4 -0.72 13.45 29.13
CA TYR A 4 -0.88 12.06 28.67
C TYR A 4 -2.26 11.84 28.03
N ASN A 5 -3.33 12.29 28.69
CA ASN A 5 -4.70 12.18 28.16
C ASN A 5 -4.86 12.98 26.86
N ARG A 6 -4.22 14.15 26.77
CA ARG A 6 -4.13 14.89 25.51
C ARG A 6 -3.44 14.06 24.43
N GLY A 7 -2.29 13.46 24.73
CA GLY A 7 -1.58 12.58 23.79
C GLY A 7 -2.45 11.46 23.25
N GLN A 8 -3.23 10.79 24.11
CA GLN A 8 -4.17 9.75 23.68
C GLN A 8 -5.26 10.29 22.74
N ALA A 9 -5.86 11.43 23.10
CA ALA A 9 -6.91 12.04 22.27
C ALA A 9 -6.38 12.50 20.91
N GLU A 10 -5.17 13.05 20.86
CA GLU A 10 -4.52 13.45 19.60
C GLU A 10 -4.15 12.25 18.74
N LEU A 11 -3.65 11.17 19.35
CA LEU A 11 -3.33 9.92 18.66
C LEU A 11 -4.58 9.28 18.04
N GLY A 12 -5.69 9.23 18.79
CA GLY A 12 -6.97 8.72 18.30
C GLY A 12 -7.57 9.54 17.15
N ARG A 13 -7.20 10.82 17.03
CA ARG A 13 -7.58 11.69 15.90
C ARG A 13 -6.59 11.65 14.74
N GLY A 14 -5.57 10.79 14.79
CA GLY A 14 -4.54 10.70 13.76
C GLY A 14 -3.60 11.91 13.68
N ARG A 15 -3.57 12.77 14.72
CA ARG A 15 -2.72 13.97 14.81
C ARG A 15 -1.40 13.62 15.51
N PHE A 16 -0.57 12.87 14.82
CA PHE A 16 0.60 12.21 15.40
C PHE A 16 1.64 13.18 15.98
N ASP A 17 1.93 14.31 15.32
CA ASP A 17 2.86 15.30 15.86
C ASP A 17 2.36 15.93 17.16
N ALA A 18 1.06 16.24 17.24
CA ALA A 18 0.44 16.74 18.45
C ALA A 18 0.46 15.69 19.57
N ALA A 19 0.25 14.42 19.24
CA ALA A 19 0.34 13.31 20.18
C ALA A 19 1.76 13.14 20.72
N ILE A 20 2.77 13.12 19.83
CA ILE A 20 4.20 13.02 20.17
C ILE A 20 4.60 14.17 21.10
N ALA A 21 4.23 15.42 20.76
CA ALA A 21 4.52 16.58 21.60
C ALA A 21 3.91 16.43 23.01
N ALA A 22 2.63 16.02 23.09
CA ALA A 22 1.94 15.83 24.35
C ALA A 22 2.57 14.70 25.20
N TYR A 23 2.96 13.58 24.59
CA TYR A 23 3.65 12.49 25.30
C TYR A 23 5.05 12.88 25.76
N LYS A 24 5.81 13.65 24.97
CA LYS A 24 7.10 14.22 25.40
C LYS A 24 6.94 15.11 26.63
N THR A 25 5.89 15.94 26.69
CA THR A 25 5.57 16.74 27.89
C THR A 25 5.12 15.87 29.07
N ALA A 26 4.42 14.76 28.80
CA ALA A 26 3.96 13.85 29.86
C ALA A 26 5.11 13.06 30.50
N ARG A 27 6.10 12.66 29.70
CA ARG A 27 7.20 11.75 30.09
C ARG A 27 7.94 12.16 31.37
N PRO A 28 8.42 13.40 31.57
CA PRO A 28 9.13 13.78 32.81
C PRO A 28 8.19 13.91 34.02
N LEU A 29 6.87 13.93 33.81
CA LEU A 29 5.88 14.13 34.87
C LEU A 29 5.39 12.80 35.48
N THR A 30 5.88 11.66 35.00
CA THR A 30 5.43 10.34 35.47
C THR A 30 6.49 9.27 35.24
N ASN A 31 6.69 8.39 36.23
CA ASN A 31 7.55 7.20 36.09
C ASN A 31 6.80 6.00 35.47
N ARG A 32 5.80 6.26 34.62
CA ARG A 32 4.98 5.18 34.03
C ARG A 32 5.59 4.77 32.70
N PRO A 33 6.10 3.53 32.55
CA PRO A 33 6.62 3.05 31.27
C PRO A 33 5.60 3.14 30.13
N THR A 34 4.30 3.09 30.45
CA THR A 34 3.21 3.23 29.48
C THR A 34 3.25 4.53 28.69
N VAL A 35 3.86 5.61 29.20
CA VAL A 35 4.05 6.85 28.40
C VAL A 35 5.06 6.63 27.28
N ILE A 36 6.14 5.89 27.55
CA ILE A 36 7.17 5.54 26.56
C ILE A 36 6.55 4.65 25.49
N GLN A 37 5.75 3.64 25.89
CA GLN A 37 5.04 2.79 24.95
C GLN A 37 4.11 3.60 24.02
N GLN A 38 3.30 4.50 24.57
CA GLN A 38 2.38 5.32 23.78
C GLN A 38 3.10 6.33 22.88
N LEU A 39 4.25 6.83 23.32
CA LEU A 39 5.15 7.64 22.48
C LEU A 39 5.70 6.81 21.30
N GLY A 40 6.15 5.58 21.56
CA GLY A 40 6.59 4.64 20.52
C GLY A 40 5.48 4.34 19.52
N MET A 41 4.24 4.13 19.99
CA MET A 41 3.07 3.96 19.13
C MET A 41 2.78 5.20 18.27
N ALA A 42 2.93 6.40 18.82
CA ALA A 42 2.75 7.63 18.05
C ALA A 42 3.80 7.77 16.94
N TYR A 43 5.05 7.42 17.22
CA TYR A 43 6.11 7.34 16.19
C TYR A 43 5.83 6.24 15.15
N PHE A 44 5.38 5.07 15.59
CA PHE A 44 5.03 3.95 14.71
C PHE A 44 3.91 4.33 13.74
N LYS A 45 2.84 4.96 14.23
CA LYS A 45 1.72 5.44 13.41
C LYS A 45 2.09 6.60 12.49
N LYS A 46 3.10 7.39 12.86
CA LYS A 46 3.72 8.41 12.00
C LYS A 46 4.67 7.81 10.96
N GLU A 47 4.93 6.50 11.00
CA GLU A 47 5.95 5.84 10.16
C GLU A 47 7.37 6.36 10.41
N ASP A 48 7.63 6.93 11.59
CA ASP A 48 8.98 7.23 12.07
C ASP A 48 9.58 5.96 12.67
N TRP A 49 9.85 5.00 11.79
CA TRP A 49 10.21 3.63 12.14
C TRP A 49 11.46 3.55 13.02
N GLN A 50 12.47 4.35 12.71
CA GLN A 50 13.72 4.38 13.47
C GLN A 50 13.48 4.85 14.90
N THR A 51 12.74 5.96 15.07
CA THR A 51 12.43 6.49 16.41
C THR A 51 11.45 5.60 17.16
N ALA A 52 10.49 4.98 16.46
CA ALA A 52 9.57 4.01 17.03
C ALA A 52 10.33 2.80 17.61
N ALA A 53 11.22 2.19 16.83
CA ALA A 53 12.05 1.07 17.27
C ALA A 53 12.89 1.43 18.49
N ALA A 54 13.58 2.57 18.46
CA ALA A 54 14.37 3.05 19.60
C ALA A 54 13.52 3.26 20.86
N THR A 55 12.32 3.84 20.70
CA THR A 55 11.41 4.11 21.81
C THR A 55 10.80 2.83 22.40
N PHE A 56 10.45 1.84 21.56
CA PHE A 56 9.96 0.55 22.04
C PHE A 56 11.04 -0.27 22.75
N ARG A 57 12.29 -0.18 22.29
CA ARG A 57 13.43 -0.74 23.01
C ARG A 57 13.62 -0.11 24.38
N GLU A 58 13.57 1.22 24.44
CA GLU A 58 13.64 1.96 25.70
C GLU A 58 12.54 1.51 26.67
N TYR A 59 11.32 1.31 26.17
CA TYR A 59 10.20 0.80 26.98
C TYR A 59 10.51 -0.58 27.60
N LEU A 60 11.13 -1.50 26.84
CA LEU A 60 11.55 -2.81 27.36
C LEU A 60 12.67 -2.68 28.41
N GLU A 61 13.68 -1.85 28.12
CA GLU A 61 14.81 -1.61 29.03
C GLU A 61 14.35 -0.97 30.35
N ALA A 62 13.30 -0.16 30.32
CA ALA A 62 12.65 0.43 31.49
C ALA A 62 11.73 -0.53 32.26
N GLY A 63 11.75 -1.84 31.97
CA GLY A 63 10.90 -2.83 32.63
C GLY A 63 9.44 -2.82 32.17
N GLY A 64 9.18 -2.30 30.96
CA GLY A 64 7.88 -2.35 30.33
C GLY A 64 7.35 -3.78 30.18
N ARG A 65 6.02 -3.92 30.17
CA ARG A 65 5.38 -5.22 30.00
C ARG A 65 5.71 -5.79 28.61
N LYS A 66 6.24 -7.01 28.59
CA LYS A 66 6.37 -7.83 27.38
C LYS A 66 4.99 -8.28 26.92
N GLU A 67 4.69 -8.09 25.65
CA GLU A 67 3.47 -8.56 25.00
C GLU A 67 3.74 -8.76 23.49
N PRO A 68 3.02 -9.67 22.81
CA PRO A 68 3.29 -9.99 21.41
C PRO A 68 3.29 -8.75 20.52
N GLY A 69 2.30 -7.87 20.70
CA GLY A 69 2.16 -6.63 19.93
C GLY A 69 3.41 -5.74 19.96
N LEU A 70 4.14 -5.69 21.08
CA LEU A 70 5.38 -4.90 21.17
C LEU A 70 6.49 -5.46 20.26
N TYR A 71 6.67 -6.78 20.25
CA TYR A 71 7.65 -7.44 19.38
C TYR A 71 7.24 -7.36 17.91
N GLN A 72 5.93 -7.43 17.62
CA GLN A 72 5.39 -7.18 16.29
C GLN A 72 5.74 -5.75 15.82
N HIS A 73 5.50 -4.72 16.64
CA HIS A 73 5.84 -3.34 16.30
C HIS A 73 7.35 -3.15 16.10
N LEU A 74 8.20 -3.72 16.96
CA LEU A 74 9.65 -3.67 16.81
C LEU A 74 10.09 -4.32 15.49
N GLY A 75 9.62 -5.54 15.21
CA GLY A 75 9.91 -6.25 13.96
C GLY A 75 9.50 -5.44 12.73
N VAL A 76 8.28 -4.90 12.72
CA VAL A 76 7.76 -4.08 11.61
C VAL A 76 8.54 -2.77 11.47
N SER A 77 8.93 -2.12 12.57
CA SER A 77 9.76 -0.91 12.52
C SER A 77 11.11 -1.18 11.86
N PHE A 78 11.84 -2.22 12.30
CA PHE A 78 13.13 -2.57 11.68
C PHE A 78 12.98 -3.00 10.22
N TYR A 79 11.92 -3.75 9.90
CA TYR A 79 11.62 -4.15 8.54
C TYR A 79 11.44 -2.94 7.60
N ASN A 80 10.70 -1.93 8.04
CA ASN A 80 10.49 -0.71 7.25
C ASN A 80 11.75 0.19 7.20
N CYS A 81 12.67 0.06 8.15
CA CYS A 81 14.01 0.63 8.06
C CYS A 81 14.94 -0.13 7.08
N GLN A 82 14.43 -1.14 6.36
CA GLN A 82 15.22 -2.06 5.51
C GLN A 82 16.26 -2.88 6.29
N ASP A 83 16.16 -2.95 7.61
CA ASP A 83 17.02 -3.77 8.48
C ASP A 83 16.33 -5.11 8.78
N LEU A 84 16.36 -5.99 7.78
CA LEU A 84 15.72 -7.30 7.84
C LEU A 84 16.34 -8.20 8.92
N GLY A 85 17.64 -8.04 9.19
CA GLY A 85 18.35 -8.79 10.23
C GLY A 85 17.81 -8.47 11.62
N SER A 86 17.74 -7.18 11.98
CA SER A 86 17.14 -6.76 13.26
C SER A 86 15.64 -7.11 13.32
N ALA A 87 14.92 -7.00 12.21
CA ALA A 87 13.51 -7.38 12.16
C ALA A 87 13.29 -8.86 12.52
N LEU A 88 14.08 -9.76 11.94
CA LEU A 88 14.07 -11.19 12.26
C LEU A 88 14.44 -11.45 13.72
N GLU A 89 15.50 -10.79 14.22
CA GLU A 89 15.95 -10.94 15.59
C GLU A 89 14.83 -10.60 16.59
N TRP A 90 14.13 -9.47 16.39
CA TRP A 90 13.07 -9.04 17.30
C TRP A 90 11.82 -9.91 17.23
N VAL A 91 11.44 -10.37 16.04
CA VAL A 91 10.31 -11.31 15.90
C VAL A 91 10.64 -12.65 16.56
N GLN A 92 11.87 -13.16 16.41
CA GLN A 92 12.32 -14.41 17.06
C GLN A 92 12.36 -14.28 18.58
N LYS A 93 12.82 -13.14 19.11
CA LYS A 93 12.72 -12.84 20.55
C LYS A 93 11.26 -12.85 21.02
N GLY A 94 10.35 -12.31 20.21
CA GLY A 94 8.91 -12.36 20.47
C GLY A 94 8.38 -13.81 20.52
N LEU A 95 8.75 -14.65 19.56
CA LEU A 95 8.33 -16.06 19.49
C LEU A 95 8.93 -16.92 20.60
N ALA A 96 10.12 -16.59 21.10
CA ALA A 96 10.68 -17.25 22.27
C ALA A 96 9.85 -17.04 23.54
N GLU A 97 9.17 -15.90 23.65
CA GLU A 97 8.28 -15.55 24.78
C GLU A 97 6.81 -15.95 24.51
N PHE A 98 6.38 -15.88 23.24
CA PHE A 98 5.00 -16.08 22.80
C PHE A 98 4.95 -17.01 21.56
N PRO A 99 5.25 -18.31 21.72
CA PRO A 99 5.44 -19.23 20.59
C PRO A 99 4.17 -19.44 19.74
N ASP A 100 2.98 -19.30 20.33
CA ASP A 100 1.69 -19.52 19.67
C ASP A 100 1.11 -18.27 18.98
N ASP A 101 1.81 -17.12 19.02
CA ASP A 101 1.32 -15.89 18.41
C ASP A 101 1.41 -15.97 16.87
N LYS A 102 0.24 -16.09 16.22
CA LYS A 102 0.14 -16.27 14.77
C LYS A 102 0.73 -15.12 13.97
N THR A 103 0.62 -13.88 14.45
CA THR A 103 1.14 -12.71 13.74
C THR A 103 2.66 -12.71 13.76
N LEU A 104 3.30 -12.99 14.90
CA LEU A 104 4.74 -13.16 14.97
C LEU A 104 5.23 -14.32 14.08
N GLN A 105 4.53 -15.46 14.06
CA GLN A 105 4.86 -16.57 13.16
C GLN A 105 4.79 -16.16 11.68
N GLN A 106 3.76 -15.41 11.29
CA GLN A 106 3.61 -14.88 9.92
C GLN A 106 4.71 -13.89 9.56
N LEU A 107 5.06 -12.98 10.47
CA LEU A 107 6.16 -12.03 10.28
C LEU A 107 7.50 -12.77 10.13
N GLU A 108 7.78 -13.77 10.97
CA GLU A 108 9.02 -14.55 10.86
C GLU A 108 9.08 -15.28 9.52
N ALA A 109 8.00 -15.95 9.12
CA ALA A 109 7.93 -16.65 7.83
C ALA A 109 8.12 -15.69 6.65
N LYS A 110 7.51 -14.50 6.69
CA LYS A 110 7.71 -13.44 5.68
C LYS A 110 9.17 -13.01 5.65
N TYR A 111 9.73 -12.62 6.79
CA TYR A 111 11.08 -12.06 6.84
C TYR A 111 12.15 -13.09 6.47
N ARG A 112 12.00 -14.36 6.86
CA ARG A 112 12.93 -15.44 6.45
C ARG A 112 12.88 -15.71 4.96
N ARG A 113 11.70 -15.63 4.35
CA ARG A 113 11.56 -15.79 2.90
C ARG A 113 12.27 -14.67 2.15
N GLU A 114 12.05 -13.43 2.55
CA GLU A 114 12.74 -12.27 1.97
C GLU A 114 14.25 -12.33 2.20
N ASP A 115 14.71 -12.78 3.37
CA ASP A 115 16.15 -12.83 3.70
C ASP A 115 16.93 -13.79 2.79
N LYS A 116 16.31 -14.91 2.38
CA LYS A 116 16.91 -15.86 1.44
C LYS A 116 17.29 -15.21 0.11
N THR A 117 16.44 -14.32 -0.40
CA THR A 117 16.62 -13.68 -1.71
C THR A 117 17.32 -12.32 -1.57
N GLU A 118 16.99 -11.54 -0.55
CA GLU A 118 17.39 -10.15 -0.42
C GLU A 118 18.57 -9.94 0.54
N GLY A 119 18.87 -10.88 1.44
CA GLY A 119 19.86 -10.70 2.50
C GLY A 119 21.27 -10.38 2.00
N LYS A 120 21.60 -10.77 0.77
CA LYS A 120 22.90 -10.56 0.12
C LYS A 120 22.91 -9.43 -0.92
N MET A 121 21.75 -8.84 -1.18
CA MET A 121 21.64 -7.76 -2.17
C MET A 121 22.30 -6.50 -1.66
N GLN A 122 22.90 -5.75 -2.59
CA GLN A 122 23.45 -4.43 -2.34
C GLN A 122 22.33 -3.40 -2.32
N GLN A 123 22.57 -2.28 -1.66
CA GLN A 123 21.64 -1.15 -1.61
C GLN A 123 22.30 0.09 -2.21
N SER A 124 21.55 0.81 -3.03
CA SER A 124 21.91 2.11 -3.59
C SER A 124 20.86 3.13 -3.19
N ALA A 125 21.26 4.18 -2.48
CA ALA A 125 20.39 5.28 -2.14
C ALA A 125 20.29 6.24 -3.35
N GLY A 126 19.08 6.47 -3.84
CA GLY A 126 18.76 7.43 -4.88
C GLY A 126 18.12 8.70 -4.30
N MET A 127 17.73 9.61 -5.19
CA MET A 127 17.03 10.84 -4.78
C MET A 127 15.60 10.55 -4.28
N TYR A 128 14.90 9.63 -4.95
CA TYR A 128 13.51 9.28 -4.65
C TYR A 128 13.34 7.84 -4.18
N PHE A 129 14.24 6.95 -4.57
CA PHE A 129 14.14 5.52 -4.34
C PHE A 129 15.39 4.98 -3.65
N ASP A 130 15.20 4.12 -2.66
CA ASP A 130 16.27 3.29 -2.11
C ASP A 130 16.17 1.91 -2.76
N VAL A 131 17.10 1.61 -3.66
CA VAL A 131 17.04 0.43 -4.52
C VAL A 131 17.94 -0.67 -3.98
N LYS A 132 17.37 -1.83 -3.71
CA LYS A 132 18.06 -3.06 -3.34
C LYS A 132 18.13 -4.00 -4.55
N PHE A 133 19.31 -4.50 -4.87
CA PHE A 133 19.52 -5.34 -6.06
C PHE A 133 20.74 -6.26 -5.92
N GLU A 134 20.78 -7.32 -6.71
CA GLU A 134 21.98 -8.15 -6.87
C GLU A 134 22.88 -7.58 -7.97
N SER A 135 24.19 -7.46 -7.70
CA SER A 135 25.15 -6.94 -8.68
C SER A 135 25.52 -8.01 -9.72
N VAL A 136 24.69 -8.13 -10.76
CA VAL A 136 24.94 -9.00 -11.91
C VAL A 136 25.38 -8.15 -13.11
N PRO A 137 26.64 -8.25 -13.60
CA PRO A 137 27.18 -7.35 -14.63
C PRO A 137 26.31 -7.23 -15.90
N ASP A 138 25.80 -8.34 -16.42
CA ASP A 138 24.99 -8.39 -17.64
C ASP A 138 23.54 -7.86 -17.47
N GLN A 139 23.21 -7.38 -16.27
CA GLN A 139 21.90 -6.85 -15.92
C GLN A 139 21.90 -5.33 -15.69
N ALA A 140 23.06 -4.68 -15.70
CA ALA A 140 23.19 -3.26 -15.37
C ALA A 140 22.32 -2.34 -16.24
N ASP A 141 22.26 -2.58 -17.55
CA ASP A 141 21.41 -1.82 -18.48
C ASP A 141 19.91 -1.99 -18.19
N ARG A 142 19.48 -3.22 -17.90
CA ARG A 142 18.08 -3.51 -17.55
C ARG A 142 17.69 -2.86 -16.23
N ARG A 143 18.57 -2.91 -15.23
CA ARG A 143 18.38 -2.20 -13.95
C ARG A 143 18.25 -0.68 -14.19
N ALA A 144 19.15 -0.09 -14.97
CA ALA A 144 19.10 1.35 -15.25
C ALA A 144 17.80 1.77 -15.95
N LYS A 145 17.25 0.93 -16.83
CA LYS A 145 15.92 1.14 -17.45
C LYS A 145 14.79 1.13 -16.42
N ILE A 146 14.83 0.23 -15.45
CA ILE A 146 13.83 0.16 -14.37
C ILE A 146 13.91 1.41 -13.50
N GLU A 147 15.11 1.82 -13.09
CA GLU A 147 15.33 3.04 -12.30
C GLU A 147 14.84 4.29 -13.03
N LYS A 148 15.15 4.43 -14.32
CA LYS A 148 14.62 5.51 -15.16
C LYS A 148 13.08 5.50 -15.19
N ALA A 149 12.46 4.35 -15.39
CA ALA A 149 11.00 4.22 -15.45
C ALA A 149 10.35 4.56 -14.10
N LEU A 150 11.00 4.23 -12.98
CA LEU A 150 10.59 4.62 -11.63
C LEU A 150 10.68 6.14 -11.42
N ASP A 151 11.74 6.79 -11.88
CA ASP A 151 11.87 8.26 -11.81
C ASP A 151 10.78 8.96 -12.64
N GLU A 152 10.47 8.43 -13.82
CA GLU A 152 9.36 8.94 -14.64
C GLU A 152 8.00 8.74 -13.98
N ALA A 153 7.75 7.57 -13.37
CA ALA A 153 6.57 7.29 -12.59
C ALA A 153 6.44 8.23 -11.39
N TYR A 154 7.54 8.47 -10.66
CA TYR A 154 7.60 9.41 -9.55
C TYR A 154 7.14 10.80 -9.97
N ASN A 155 7.74 11.35 -11.03
CA ASN A 155 7.42 12.69 -11.52
C ASN A 155 5.97 12.82 -12.00
N GLN A 156 5.40 11.77 -12.59
CA GLN A 156 4.01 11.77 -13.02
C GLN A 156 3.06 11.75 -11.81
N VAL A 157 3.12 10.68 -11.02
CA VAL A 157 2.12 10.40 -9.99
C VAL A 157 2.20 11.44 -8.87
N THR A 158 3.40 11.87 -8.45
CA THR A 158 3.51 12.90 -7.39
C THR A 158 2.89 14.24 -7.80
N ARG A 159 3.04 14.63 -9.07
CA ARG A 159 2.42 15.84 -9.62
C ARG A 159 0.90 15.68 -9.68
N ASP A 160 0.42 14.56 -10.21
CA ASP A 160 -1.01 14.35 -10.46
C ASP A 160 -1.81 14.21 -9.15
N PHE A 161 -1.19 13.68 -8.08
CA PHE A 161 -1.75 13.64 -6.73
C PHE A 161 -1.40 14.85 -5.85
N SER A 162 -0.47 15.72 -6.29
CA SER A 162 0.13 16.77 -5.45
C SER A 162 0.67 16.25 -4.11
N PHE A 163 1.26 15.05 -4.13
CA PHE A 163 1.81 14.36 -2.98
C PHE A 163 3.26 14.01 -3.25
N TYR A 164 4.17 14.52 -2.42
CA TYR A 164 5.60 14.30 -2.53
C TYR A 164 6.09 13.56 -1.29
N PRO A 165 6.53 12.30 -1.41
CA PRO A 165 7.08 11.54 -0.30
C PRO A 165 8.21 12.31 0.39
N ASP A 166 8.18 12.37 1.73
CA ASP A 166 9.23 12.99 2.55
C ASP A 166 10.42 12.04 2.80
N LYS A 167 10.25 10.77 2.46
CA LYS A 167 11.23 9.70 2.55
C LYS A 167 11.36 9.01 1.19
N THR A 168 12.53 8.42 0.98
CA THR A 168 12.79 7.52 -0.15
C THR A 168 11.85 6.33 -0.13
N VAL A 169 11.47 5.88 -1.33
CA VAL A 169 10.59 4.73 -1.52
C VAL A 169 11.45 3.46 -1.65
N PRO A 170 11.21 2.42 -0.85
CA PRO A 170 11.99 1.20 -0.93
C PRO A 170 11.61 0.39 -2.19
N VAL A 171 12.63 0.03 -2.97
CA VAL A 171 12.51 -0.75 -4.20
C VAL A 171 13.42 -1.97 -4.12
N VAL A 172 12.94 -3.13 -4.56
CA VAL A 172 13.74 -4.34 -4.72
C VAL A 172 13.69 -4.78 -6.18
N ILE A 173 14.84 -4.84 -6.83
CA ILE A 173 15.00 -5.36 -8.20
C ILE A 173 15.61 -6.75 -8.12
N TYR A 174 14.84 -7.76 -8.52
CA TYR A 174 15.27 -9.17 -8.49
C TYR A 174 16.01 -9.53 -9.77
N SER A 175 17.05 -10.36 -9.64
CA SER A 175 17.89 -10.82 -10.75
C SER A 175 17.20 -11.86 -11.65
N SER A 176 16.08 -12.45 -11.18
CA SER A 176 15.21 -13.32 -11.97
C SER A 176 13.75 -13.28 -11.52
N GLY A 177 12.83 -13.70 -12.41
CA GLY A 177 11.42 -13.91 -12.08
C GLY A 177 11.18 -15.00 -11.02
N ALA A 178 12.10 -15.98 -10.90
CA ALA A 178 12.04 -17.02 -9.87
C ALA A 178 12.35 -16.43 -8.48
N ASP A 179 13.42 -15.63 -8.37
CA ASP A 179 13.77 -14.95 -7.12
C ASP A 179 12.71 -13.93 -6.73
N PHE A 180 12.12 -13.22 -7.71
CA PHE A 180 10.97 -12.35 -7.49
C PHE A 180 9.80 -13.11 -6.88
N SER A 181 9.42 -14.26 -7.47
CA SER A 181 8.30 -15.07 -6.98
C SER A 181 8.59 -15.61 -5.58
N GLU A 182 9.80 -16.09 -5.31
CA GLU A 182 10.20 -16.59 -3.99
C GLU A 182 10.22 -15.46 -2.96
N GLY A 183 10.94 -14.37 -3.20
CA GLY A 183 11.09 -13.29 -2.23
C GLY A 183 9.76 -12.59 -1.92
N SER A 184 9.02 -12.20 -2.96
CA SER A 184 7.74 -11.52 -2.79
C SER A 184 6.63 -12.44 -2.26
N GLY A 185 6.68 -13.73 -2.59
CA GLY A 185 5.56 -14.65 -2.38
C GLY A 185 4.41 -14.43 -3.37
N SER A 186 4.65 -13.68 -4.45
CA SER A 186 3.65 -13.38 -5.49
C SER A 186 3.49 -14.56 -6.45
N PRO A 187 2.33 -14.67 -7.11
CA PRO A 187 2.17 -15.56 -8.25
C PRO A 187 3.15 -15.20 -9.37
N GLY A 188 3.70 -16.20 -10.06
CA GLY A 188 4.70 -15.99 -11.13
C GLY A 188 4.19 -15.25 -12.38
N TRP A 189 2.92 -14.86 -12.42
CA TRP A 189 2.37 -14.01 -13.49
C TRP A 189 2.42 -12.51 -13.14
N ALA A 190 2.70 -12.15 -11.88
CA ALA A 190 2.79 -10.75 -11.49
C ALA A 190 4.00 -10.09 -12.18
N ALA A 191 3.75 -8.97 -12.87
CA ALA A 191 4.80 -8.23 -13.58
C ALA A 191 5.69 -7.42 -12.62
N ALA A 192 5.09 -6.94 -11.53
CA ALA A 192 5.69 -6.33 -10.37
C ALA A 192 4.64 -6.38 -9.24
N ILE A 193 5.01 -5.99 -8.03
CA ILE A 193 4.04 -5.77 -6.95
C ILE A 193 4.47 -4.64 -6.02
N TYR A 194 3.50 -4.08 -5.30
CA TYR A 194 3.68 -3.26 -4.12
C TYR A 194 3.12 -3.97 -2.87
N ASP A 195 3.97 -4.22 -1.87
CA ASP A 195 3.58 -4.81 -0.58
C ASP A 195 4.09 -4.01 0.64
N GLY A 196 4.32 -2.72 0.42
CA GLY A 196 5.10 -1.85 1.31
C GLY A 196 6.48 -1.53 0.73
N LYS A 197 6.97 -2.38 -0.18
CA LYS A 197 8.10 -2.11 -1.08
C LYS A 197 7.62 -2.29 -2.52
N ILE A 198 8.20 -1.56 -3.46
CA ILE A 198 8.01 -1.84 -4.89
C ILE A 198 8.98 -2.97 -5.27
N ARG A 199 8.47 -4.06 -5.85
CA ARG A 199 9.25 -5.25 -6.20
C ARG A 199 9.13 -5.52 -7.69
N ILE A 200 10.26 -5.56 -8.38
CA ILE A 200 10.29 -5.67 -9.84
C ILE A 200 11.32 -6.74 -10.24
N PRO A 201 10.95 -7.76 -11.04
CA PRO A 201 11.94 -8.64 -11.67
C PRO A 201 12.67 -7.90 -12.79
N VAL A 202 13.97 -8.13 -12.95
CA VAL A 202 14.80 -7.46 -13.97
C VAL A 202 14.30 -7.70 -15.40
N GLU A 203 13.60 -8.82 -15.62
CA GLU A 203 12.98 -9.17 -16.91
C GLU A 203 11.85 -8.22 -17.31
N ALA A 204 11.27 -7.45 -16.39
CA ALA A 204 10.29 -6.41 -16.71
C ALA A 204 10.85 -5.40 -17.74
N ALA A 205 12.17 -5.15 -17.72
CA ALA A 205 12.84 -4.29 -18.69
C ALA A 205 12.82 -4.83 -20.13
N ASN A 206 12.52 -6.11 -20.33
CA ASN A 206 12.45 -6.72 -21.67
C ASN A 206 11.13 -6.43 -22.39
N ALA A 207 10.10 -5.95 -21.70
CA ALA A 207 8.78 -5.68 -22.26
C ALA A 207 8.70 -4.37 -23.09
N GLY A 208 9.81 -3.63 -23.19
CA GLY A 208 9.89 -2.33 -23.85
C GLY A 208 9.60 -1.15 -22.90
N GLU A 209 10.07 0.04 -23.27
CA GLU A 209 10.05 1.24 -22.42
C GLU A 209 8.63 1.65 -22.00
N ALA A 210 7.67 1.63 -22.93
CA ALA A 210 6.29 1.99 -22.64
C ALA A 210 5.62 1.02 -21.64
N SER A 211 5.83 -0.29 -21.83
CA SER A 211 5.29 -1.32 -20.93
C SER A 211 5.92 -1.22 -19.54
N LEU A 212 7.24 -1.04 -19.47
CA LEU A 212 7.95 -0.88 -18.22
C LEU A 212 7.49 0.36 -17.45
N LYS A 213 7.35 1.49 -18.15
CA LYS A 213 6.82 2.72 -17.56
C LYS A 213 5.43 2.52 -16.97
N ARG A 214 4.55 1.81 -17.68
CA ARG A 214 3.20 1.50 -17.16
C ARG A 214 3.26 0.72 -15.87
N VAL A 215 4.03 -0.36 -15.83
CA VAL A 215 4.20 -1.20 -14.62
C VAL A 215 4.77 -0.39 -13.46
N CYS A 216 5.86 0.37 -13.68
CA CYS A 216 6.43 1.21 -12.63
C CYS A 216 5.45 2.28 -12.13
N THR A 217 4.65 2.87 -13.03
CA THR A 217 3.61 3.86 -12.69
C THR A 217 2.50 3.22 -11.86
N HIS A 218 2.07 2.01 -12.21
CA HIS A 218 1.07 1.24 -11.47
C HIS A 218 1.52 1.01 -10.02
N GLU A 219 2.70 0.41 -9.84
CA GLU A 219 3.21 0.08 -8.50
C GLU A 219 3.52 1.31 -7.65
N PHE A 220 4.04 2.37 -8.25
CA PHE A 220 4.28 3.61 -7.52
C PHE A 220 2.95 4.31 -7.14
N THR A 221 1.89 4.15 -7.94
CA THR A 221 0.56 4.65 -7.57
C THR A 221 0.02 3.94 -6.34
N HIS A 222 0.20 2.61 -6.22
CA HIS A 222 -0.13 1.90 -4.99
C HIS A 222 0.61 2.44 -3.76
N TYR A 223 1.90 2.75 -3.89
CA TYR A 223 2.64 3.42 -2.82
C TYR A 223 2.00 4.75 -2.43
N VAL A 224 1.73 5.63 -3.41
CA VAL A 224 1.15 6.96 -3.14
C VAL A 224 -0.23 6.84 -2.48
N VAL A 225 -1.09 5.96 -2.98
CA VAL A 225 -2.43 5.73 -2.42
C VAL A 225 -2.34 5.11 -1.03
N ASP A 226 -1.44 4.16 -0.77
CA ASP A 226 -1.20 3.62 0.57
C ASP A 226 -0.83 4.73 1.56
N LYS A 227 0.07 5.64 1.19
CA LYS A 227 0.46 6.77 2.05
C LYS A 227 -0.66 7.78 2.25
N LEU A 228 -1.39 8.13 1.19
CA LEU A 228 -2.51 9.07 1.27
C LEU A 228 -3.69 8.52 2.07
N THR A 229 -3.83 7.20 2.19
CA THR A 229 -4.93 6.54 2.90
C THR A 229 -4.53 5.86 4.20
N ARG A 230 -3.23 5.83 4.53
CA ARG A 230 -2.66 5.07 5.67
C ARG A 230 -3.12 3.61 5.66
N SER A 231 -3.01 2.98 4.49
CA SER A 231 -3.44 1.61 4.21
C SER A 231 -4.95 1.33 4.42
N ASN A 232 -5.79 2.37 4.56
CA ASN A 232 -7.24 2.24 4.73
C ASN A 232 -8.00 2.43 3.41
N CYS A 233 -7.62 1.71 2.36
CA CYS A 233 -8.19 1.89 1.02
C CYS A 233 -8.80 0.58 0.48
N PRO A 234 -10.05 0.58 -0.03
CA PRO A 234 -10.62 -0.60 -0.68
C PRO A 234 -9.91 -0.92 -1.99
N ALA A 235 -9.90 -2.21 -2.38
CA ALA A 235 -9.14 -2.69 -3.53
C ALA A 235 -9.50 -1.95 -4.83
N TRP A 236 -10.78 -1.71 -5.10
CA TRP A 236 -11.19 -1.01 -6.33
C TRP A 236 -10.66 0.42 -6.47
N ILE A 237 -10.44 1.14 -5.37
CA ILE A 237 -9.86 2.48 -5.42
C ILE A 237 -8.36 2.37 -5.71
N GLN A 238 -7.67 1.45 -5.04
CA GLN A 238 -6.25 1.16 -5.28
C GLN A 238 -6.00 0.81 -6.76
N GLU A 239 -6.73 -0.19 -7.27
CA GLU A 239 -6.57 -0.71 -8.62
C GLU A 239 -7.12 0.25 -9.68
N GLY A 240 -8.20 0.98 -9.38
CA GLY A 240 -8.76 1.97 -10.29
C GLY A 240 -7.84 3.16 -10.50
N LEU A 241 -7.21 3.67 -9.43
CA LEU A 241 -6.23 4.77 -9.53
C LEU A 241 -4.93 4.31 -10.20
N ALA A 242 -4.41 3.14 -9.84
CA ALA A 242 -3.22 2.58 -10.47
C ALA A 242 -3.43 2.40 -11.99
N GLN A 243 -4.57 1.86 -12.41
CA GLN A 243 -4.97 1.76 -13.82
C GLN A 243 -5.18 3.13 -14.51
N HIS A 244 -5.71 4.12 -13.78
CA HIS A 244 -5.84 5.47 -14.30
C HIS A 244 -4.49 6.10 -14.62
N GLU A 245 -3.53 6.02 -13.69
CA GLU A 245 -2.20 6.60 -13.82
C GLU A 245 -1.34 5.90 -14.88
N GLU A 246 -1.38 4.56 -14.97
CA GLU A 246 -0.68 3.84 -16.05
C GLU A 246 -1.31 4.04 -17.43
N LYS A 247 -2.43 4.78 -17.52
CA LYS A 247 -3.21 5.01 -18.74
C LYS A 247 -3.63 3.70 -19.39
N THR A 248 -4.30 2.84 -18.61
CA THR A 248 -4.82 1.53 -19.05
C THR A 248 -5.52 1.59 -20.40
N ASP A 249 -5.41 0.48 -21.14
CA ASP A 249 -6.08 0.27 -22.43
C ASP A 249 -7.60 0.39 -22.28
N LYS A 250 -8.14 1.46 -22.86
CA LYS A 250 -9.57 1.78 -22.85
C LYS A 250 -10.38 0.82 -23.70
N ASP A 251 -9.79 0.22 -24.72
CA ASP A 251 -10.50 -0.69 -25.62
C ASP A 251 -10.76 -2.02 -24.91
N TRP A 252 -9.76 -2.54 -24.18
CA TRP A 252 -9.91 -3.77 -23.39
C TRP A 252 -10.93 -3.63 -22.25
N THR A 253 -10.87 -2.54 -21.49
CA THR A 253 -11.80 -2.30 -20.37
C THR A 253 -13.23 -2.12 -20.87
N ALA A 254 -13.43 -1.33 -21.93
CA ALA A 254 -14.73 -1.14 -22.56
C ALA A 254 -15.28 -2.44 -23.17
N ALA A 255 -14.45 -3.23 -23.86
CA ALA A 255 -14.87 -4.52 -24.43
C ALA A 255 -15.30 -5.50 -23.35
N THR A 256 -14.56 -5.57 -22.25
CA THR A 256 -14.88 -6.43 -21.10
C THR A 256 -16.22 -6.03 -20.49
N MET A 257 -16.39 -4.76 -20.14
CA MET A 257 -17.63 -4.29 -19.49
C MET A 257 -18.84 -4.39 -20.43
N ARG A 258 -18.68 -4.04 -21.72
CA ARG A 258 -19.74 -4.19 -22.74
C ARG A 258 -20.20 -5.64 -22.89
N ARG A 259 -19.28 -6.62 -22.81
CA ARG A 259 -19.63 -8.04 -22.85
C ARG A 259 -20.53 -8.45 -21.68
N PHE A 260 -20.20 -8.01 -20.47
CA PHE A 260 -20.98 -8.34 -19.27
C PHE A 260 -22.34 -7.61 -19.24
N MET A 261 -22.36 -6.32 -19.56
CA MET A 261 -23.59 -5.53 -19.60
C MET A 261 -24.51 -5.89 -20.78
N GLY A 262 -23.95 -6.27 -21.92
CA GLY A 262 -24.71 -6.59 -23.13
C GLY A 262 -25.34 -7.98 -23.12
N ASN A 263 -24.85 -8.89 -22.29
CA ASN A 263 -25.33 -10.27 -22.23
C ASN A 263 -26.20 -10.49 -20.98
N LYS A 264 -27.50 -10.76 -21.16
CA LYS A 264 -28.47 -10.99 -20.07
C LYS A 264 -28.03 -12.06 -19.07
N ASN A 265 -27.30 -13.08 -19.52
CA ASN A 265 -26.80 -14.15 -18.64
C ASN A 265 -25.55 -13.75 -17.83
N LEU A 266 -24.87 -12.66 -18.22
CA LEU A 266 -23.68 -12.15 -17.55
C LEU A 266 -23.95 -10.91 -16.69
N ARG A 267 -25.04 -10.18 -16.92
CA ARG A 267 -25.38 -8.95 -16.15
C ARG A 267 -25.35 -9.17 -14.63
N GLY A 268 -25.85 -10.30 -14.16
CA GLY A 268 -25.87 -10.64 -12.73
C GLY A 268 -24.49 -10.96 -12.12
N ARG A 269 -23.42 -10.96 -12.94
CA ARG A 269 -22.03 -11.17 -12.49
C ARG A 269 -21.24 -9.87 -12.35
N ILE A 270 -21.81 -8.72 -12.74
CA ILE A 270 -21.26 -7.38 -12.46
C ILE A 270 -21.11 -7.24 -10.95
N LEU A 271 -19.93 -6.82 -10.50
CA LEU A 271 -19.61 -6.81 -9.08
C LEU A 271 -20.12 -5.51 -8.45
N SER A 272 -20.70 -5.63 -7.26
CA SER A 272 -20.97 -4.46 -6.42
C SER A 272 -19.67 -3.81 -5.94
N LEU A 273 -19.72 -2.52 -5.62
CA LEU A 273 -18.57 -1.81 -5.05
C LEU A 273 -18.12 -2.42 -3.72
N GLU A 274 -19.04 -3.01 -2.95
CA GLU A 274 -18.75 -3.80 -1.75
C GLU A 274 -17.95 -5.07 -2.08
N GLN A 275 -18.32 -5.80 -3.14
CA GLN A 275 -17.56 -6.96 -3.61
C GLN A 275 -16.17 -6.56 -4.13
N LEU A 276 -16.08 -5.44 -4.85
CA LEU A 276 -14.83 -4.88 -5.35
C LEU A 276 -13.94 -4.27 -4.24
N SER A 277 -14.46 -4.11 -3.03
CA SER A 277 -13.66 -3.62 -1.90
C SER A 277 -12.72 -4.68 -1.31
N ALA A 278 -13.01 -5.97 -1.52
CA ALA A 278 -12.17 -7.05 -1.04
C ALA A 278 -10.95 -7.29 -1.95
N PRO A 279 -9.83 -7.86 -1.42
CA PRO A 279 -8.67 -8.19 -2.25
C PRO A 279 -9.02 -9.13 -3.41
N PHE A 280 -8.61 -8.80 -4.62
CA PHE A 280 -8.96 -9.58 -5.83
C PHE A 280 -8.39 -11.00 -5.83
N ALA A 281 -7.32 -11.25 -5.08
CA ALA A 281 -6.79 -12.59 -4.84
C ALA A 281 -7.81 -13.56 -4.19
N ARG A 282 -8.91 -13.04 -3.62
CA ARG A 282 -10.01 -13.86 -3.07
C ARG A 282 -11.06 -14.25 -4.12
N ILE A 283 -11.00 -13.69 -5.32
CA ILE A 283 -11.92 -14.00 -6.42
C ILE A 283 -11.42 -15.30 -7.09
N PRO A 284 -12.20 -16.40 -7.05
CA PRO A 284 -11.75 -17.71 -7.52
C PRO A 284 -11.77 -17.85 -9.06
N ASP A 285 -12.44 -16.93 -9.75
CA ASP A 285 -12.67 -16.96 -11.19
C ASP A 285 -11.85 -15.87 -11.89
N ARG A 286 -10.94 -16.29 -12.78
CA ARG A 286 -10.07 -15.37 -13.55
C ARG A 286 -10.86 -14.39 -14.43
N GLU A 287 -12.01 -14.80 -14.95
CA GLU A 287 -12.87 -13.92 -15.72
C GLU A 287 -13.49 -12.83 -14.84
N LEU A 288 -13.87 -13.16 -13.61
CA LEU A 288 -14.34 -12.18 -12.63
C LEU A 288 -13.21 -11.27 -12.13
N VAL A 289 -11.98 -11.77 -12.03
CA VAL A 289 -10.81 -10.91 -11.72
C VAL A 289 -10.60 -9.88 -12.84
N ASN A 290 -10.63 -10.30 -14.11
CA ASN A 290 -10.52 -9.38 -15.24
C ASN A 290 -11.65 -8.35 -15.25
N LEU A 291 -12.88 -8.79 -14.91
CA LEU A 291 -14.01 -7.88 -14.75
C LEU A 291 -13.77 -6.89 -13.60
N ALA A 292 -13.27 -7.35 -12.45
CA ALA A 292 -13.00 -6.49 -11.30
C ALA A 292 -11.99 -5.39 -11.60
N TYR A 293 -10.93 -5.70 -12.34
CA TYR A 293 -9.98 -4.69 -12.84
C TYR A 293 -10.67 -3.70 -13.79
N ALA A 294 -11.43 -4.19 -14.78
CA ALA A 294 -12.14 -3.32 -15.72
C ALA A 294 -13.17 -2.40 -15.03
N GLU A 295 -13.96 -2.94 -14.09
CA GLU A 295 -14.92 -2.18 -13.28
C GLU A 295 -14.21 -1.12 -12.44
N SER A 296 -13.12 -1.48 -11.75
CA SER A 296 -12.36 -0.55 -10.91
C SER A 296 -11.83 0.64 -11.71
N TYR A 297 -11.27 0.38 -12.90
CA TYR A 297 -10.83 1.45 -13.81
C TYR A 297 -12.01 2.33 -14.26
N LEU A 298 -13.11 1.73 -14.72
CA LEU A 298 -14.25 2.47 -15.26
C LEU A 298 -15.00 3.27 -14.18
N VAL A 299 -15.15 2.73 -12.97
CA VAL A 299 -15.70 3.45 -11.82
C VAL A 299 -14.80 4.63 -11.47
N MET A 300 -13.49 4.41 -11.35
CA MET A 300 -12.55 5.48 -11.02
C MET A 300 -12.53 6.56 -12.10
N LYS A 301 -12.54 6.16 -13.38
CA LYS A 301 -12.68 7.08 -14.51
C LYS A 301 -13.97 7.89 -14.41
N HIS A 302 -15.11 7.27 -14.14
CA HIS A 302 -16.38 7.98 -13.95
C HIS A 302 -16.30 8.98 -12.79
N LEU A 303 -15.67 8.59 -11.68
CA LEU A 303 -15.48 9.44 -10.51
C LEU A 303 -14.62 10.67 -10.87
N ILE A 304 -13.49 10.46 -11.54
CA ILE A 304 -12.57 11.54 -11.95
C ILE A 304 -13.22 12.45 -12.99
N ASP A 305 -13.89 11.91 -14.01
CA ASP A 305 -14.50 12.71 -15.08
C ASP A 305 -15.64 13.60 -14.55
N LYS A 306 -16.46 13.08 -13.63
CA LYS A 306 -17.65 13.78 -13.12
C LYS A 306 -17.36 14.69 -11.93
N TYR A 307 -16.42 14.30 -11.07
CA TYR A 307 -16.17 14.96 -9.79
C TYR A 307 -14.77 15.58 -9.69
N GLY A 308 -13.86 15.25 -10.61
CA GLY A 308 -12.50 15.75 -10.65
C GLY A 308 -11.55 15.04 -9.69
N MET A 309 -10.26 15.00 -10.06
CA MET A 309 -9.21 14.36 -9.26
C MET A 309 -9.10 14.96 -7.85
N TYR A 310 -9.40 16.25 -7.67
CA TYR A 310 -9.41 16.90 -6.36
C TYR A 310 -10.39 16.27 -5.37
N LYS A 311 -11.59 15.87 -5.82
CA LYS A 311 -12.55 15.18 -4.94
C LYS A 311 -12.07 13.78 -4.58
N VAL A 312 -11.38 13.11 -5.50
CA VAL A 312 -10.76 11.80 -5.24
C VAL A 312 -9.64 11.94 -4.20
N THR A 313 -8.76 12.92 -4.32
CA THR A 313 -7.70 13.13 -3.31
C THR A 313 -8.26 13.50 -1.95
N GLN A 314 -9.35 14.27 -1.89
CA GLN A 314 -10.08 14.50 -0.63
C GLN A 314 -10.68 13.23 -0.03
N LEU A 315 -11.24 12.35 -0.87
CA LEU A 315 -11.72 11.03 -0.44
C LEU A 315 -10.58 10.21 0.17
N LEU A 316 -9.40 10.17 -0.47
CA LEU A 316 -8.24 9.47 0.09
C LEU A 316 -7.82 10.05 1.45
N GLY A 317 -7.88 11.37 1.62
CA GLY A 317 -7.63 12.03 2.90
C GLY A 317 -8.61 11.63 4.00
N ASP A 318 -9.89 11.45 3.67
CA ASP A 318 -10.91 10.96 4.63
C ASP A 318 -10.63 9.53 5.07
N LEU A 319 -10.14 8.69 4.16
CA LEU A 319 -9.72 7.33 4.45
C LEU A 319 -8.54 7.32 5.43
N ALA A 320 -7.53 8.19 5.24
CA ALA A 320 -6.44 8.35 6.20
C ALA A 320 -6.91 8.87 7.58
N GLY A 321 -8.04 9.56 7.62
CA GLY A 321 -8.75 9.96 8.85
C GLY A 321 -9.47 8.81 9.57
N GLY A 322 -9.55 7.62 8.95
CA GLY A 322 -10.24 6.44 9.48
C GLY A 322 -11.70 6.32 9.08
N SER A 323 -12.17 7.13 8.11
CA SER A 323 -13.54 7.02 7.60
C SER A 323 -13.74 5.67 6.89
N GLN A 324 -14.95 5.12 7.00
CA GLN A 324 -15.35 4.01 6.12
C GLN A 324 -15.46 4.53 4.70
N TRP A 325 -15.03 3.74 3.71
CA TRP A 325 -14.94 4.22 2.33
C TRP A 325 -16.29 4.61 1.73
N GLY A 326 -17.38 3.94 2.13
CA GLY A 326 -18.74 4.29 1.70
C GLY A 326 -19.17 5.67 2.22
N ASP A 327 -18.89 5.97 3.49
CA ASP A 327 -19.17 7.27 4.10
C ASP A 327 -18.31 8.37 3.47
N ALA A 328 -17.02 8.08 3.22
CA ALA A 328 -16.11 9.00 2.55
C ALA A 328 -16.56 9.30 1.12
N LEU A 329 -16.96 8.29 0.34
CA LEU A 329 -17.53 8.47 -0.98
C LEU A 329 -18.78 9.34 -0.91
N ALA A 330 -19.74 8.99 -0.06
CA ALA A 330 -21.00 9.72 0.08
C ALA A 330 -20.79 11.19 0.47
N GLY A 331 -19.89 11.46 1.41
CA GLY A 331 -19.53 12.82 1.81
C GLY A 331 -18.92 13.67 0.68
N ARG A 332 -18.23 13.05 -0.29
CA ARG A 332 -17.56 13.76 -1.40
C ARG A 332 -18.42 13.89 -2.66
N VAL A 333 -19.25 12.90 -2.94
CA VAL A 333 -20.04 12.85 -4.18
C VAL A 333 -21.53 13.17 -3.97
N GLY A 334 -22.01 13.14 -2.73
CA GLY A 334 -23.41 13.44 -2.38
C GLY A 334 -24.41 12.34 -2.73
N LEU A 335 -23.94 11.11 -2.93
CA LEU A 335 -24.75 9.92 -3.23
C LEU A 335 -24.30 8.80 -2.30
N ASP A 336 -25.23 7.98 -1.80
CA ASP A 336 -24.80 6.76 -1.14
C ASP A 336 -24.17 5.78 -2.14
N VAL A 337 -23.59 4.69 -1.64
CA VAL A 337 -22.87 3.72 -2.47
C VAL A 337 -23.78 3.09 -3.51
N ALA A 338 -25.02 2.74 -3.15
CA ALA A 338 -25.96 2.08 -4.03
C ALA A 338 -26.43 3.01 -5.15
N GLU A 339 -26.70 4.27 -4.83
CA GLU A 339 -27.12 5.31 -5.76
C GLU A 339 -25.99 5.70 -6.71
N PHE A 340 -24.77 5.82 -6.19
CA PHE A 340 -23.58 6.04 -7.01
C PHE A 340 -23.36 4.89 -8.00
N GLN A 341 -23.37 3.64 -7.52
CA GLN A 341 -23.20 2.46 -8.37
C GLN A 341 -24.29 2.38 -9.45
N LYS A 342 -25.56 2.64 -9.08
CA LYS A 342 -26.68 2.65 -10.04
C LYS A 342 -26.48 3.72 -11.11
N GLN A 343 -26.08 4.94 -10.73
CA GLN A 343 -25.83 6.02 -11.69
C GLN A 343 -24.65 5.72 -12.60
N TRP A 344 -23.55 5.19 -12.06
CA TRP A 344 -22.39 4.81 -12.85
C TRP A 344 -22.76 3.72 -13.87
N LEU A 345 -23.45 2.65 -13.46
CA LEU A 345 -23.88 1.58 -14.37
C LEU A 345 -24.81 2.10 -15.46
N ALA A 346 -25.74 3.01 -15.14
CA ALA A 346 -26.60 3.63 -16.14
C ALA A 346 -25.81 4.47 -17.15
N ALA A 347 -24.86 5.27 -16.68
CA ALA A 347 -23.98 6.06 -17.55
C ALA A 347 -23.11 5.17 -18.45
N GLN A 348 -22.60 4.06 -17.90
CA GLN A 348 -21.78 3.11 -18.64
C GLN A 348 -22.59 2.39 -19.74
N ALA A 349 -23.85 2.06 -19.46
CA ALA A 349 -24.75 1.48 -20.44
C ALA A 349 -25.06 2.45 -21.59
N GLU A 350 -25.27 3.73 -21.27
CA GLU A 350 -25.49 4.78 -22.26
C GLU A 350 -24.27 4.95 -23.17
N GLU A 351 -23.06 5.04 -22.60
CA GLU A 351 -21.80 5.09 -23.34
C GLU A 351 -21.63 3.88 -24.28
N PHE A 352 -22.13 2.71 -23.87
CA PHE A 352 -22.07 1.50 -24.66
C PHE A 352 -23.28 1.27 -25.59
N HIS A 353 -24.24 2.17 -25.61
CA HIS A 353 -25.49 2.03 -26.37
C HIS A 353 -26.23 0.71 -26.07
N LEU A 354 -26.26 0.31 -24.80
CA LEU A 354 -26.90 -0.92 -24.33
C LEU A 354 -28.27 -0.61 -23.73
N ASN A 355 -29.24 -1.50 -23.94
CA ASN A 355 -30.53 -1.46 -23.26
C ASN A 355 -30.37 -2.06 -21.85
N TRP A 356 -30.09 -1.21 -20.86
CA TRP A 356 -29.74 -1.59 -19.48
C TRP A 356 -30.94 -1.57 -18.55
#